data_AF-A0A973CRW0-F1
#
_entry.id   AF-A0A973CRW0-F1
#
_cell.length_a   1.000
_cell.length_b   1.000
_cell.length_c   1.000
_cell.angle_alpha   90.00
_cell.angle_beta   90.00
_cell.angle_gamma   90.00
#
_symmetry.space_group_name_H-M   'P 1'
#
loop_
_entity.id
_entity.type
_entity.pdbx_description
1 polymer ?
#
loop_
_entity_poly.entity_id
_entity_poly.type
_entity_poly.pdbx_seq_one_letter_code
_entity_poly.pdbx_strand_id
1 'polypeptide(L)'
;MSSDAYLFKMPKLYENMDEGTIGKWLVAEGDTVEKGQTIVEFITDKTNEDFEAPEAGKILKIYTPEKSVLAVGYTLAAIGGDGDTFPDTVSEEKASKKTTSKEKAPIATAEISQTQKMRLAPAARAFAKKNDLSIDEISSHFGLDTVVHKKDLEKYLATKGDSGSGDSTDNPLALITGASGDIGRAIALELAKQGFDIAYHFNSNKDAAVETGKQIGESGKRAKAYQADLRDSTAAQKFIKNVHADFGHIDVLVNNTGKLDDAPLSFMSDEQWQDALDTNLNSTFFCCRAVAMIMARQRQGKIINISSDAGRMGGAGRSNYAAAKAAISGFTKSIARELAGSNIQVNTVSPGFVESEMTASIKEKKKKDLMREIPARRFAEAEEIAHLVAFLASDKANYITGQEISINGG
;
A
#
# COMPACT_ATOMS: atom_id res chain seq x y z
N MET A 1 -1.19 20.06 59.27
CA MET A 1 -0.04 20.21 58.37
C MET A 1 -0.64 20.07 56.97
N SER A 2 -0.68 21.15 56.18
CA SER A 2 -1.19 21.07 54.80
C SER A 2 -0.16 20.29 53.99
N SER A 3 -0.53 19.13 53.46
CA SER A 3 0.28 18.44 52.45
C SER A 3 -0.02 19.03 51.09
N ASP A 4 0.98 19.05 50.22
CA ASP A 4 0.79 19.42 48.81
C ASP A 4 0.28 18.21 48.04
N ALA A 5 -0.71 18.43 47.17
CA ALA A 5 -1.24 17.36 46.32
C ALA A 5 -0.20 16.88 45.31
N TYR A 6 -0.23 15.61 44.96
CA TYR A 6 0.61 15.05 43.91
C TYR A 6 0.11 15.51 42.54
N LEU A 7 1.00 16.16 41.77
CA LEU A 7 0.71 16.59 40.40
C LEU A 7 1.09 15.49 39.41
N PHE A 8 0.08 14.80 38.88
CA PHE A 8 0.26 13.81 37.84
C PHE A 8 0.57 14.49 36.51
N LYS A 9 1.77 14.24 35.96
CA LYS A 9 2.25 14.82 34.71
C LYS A 9 2.30 13.78 33.60
N MET A 10 2.15 14.24 32.35
CA MET A 10 2.28 13.42 31.15
C MET A 10 3.64 12.72 31.14
N PRO A 11 3.67 11.38 31.27
CA PRO A 11 4.92 10.61 31.34
C PRO A 11 5.54 10.45 29.95
N LYS A 12 6.84 10.16 29.88
CA LYS A 12 7.52 9.81 28.63
C LYS A 12 7.50 8.29 28.46
N LEU A 13 6.80 7.77 27.45
CA LEU A 13 6.65 6.31 27.25
C LEU A 13 7.79 5.69 26.44
N TYR A 14 8.42 6.45 25.53
CA TYR A 14 9.59 6.00 24.76
C TYR A 14 10.51 7.17 24.39
N GLU A 15 11.74 6.86 23.97
CA GLU A 15 12.84 7.82 23.81
C GLU A 15 12.53 9.00 22.89
N ASN A 16 11.69 8.78 21.86
CA ASN A 16 11.32 9.78 20.84
C ASN A 16 9.86 10.27 20.96
N MET A 17 9.25 10.24 22.16
CA MET A 17 7.91 10.78 22.39
C MET A 17 8.00 12.25 22.81
N ASP A 18 7.40 13.15 22.01
CA ASP A 18 7.36 14.59 22.27
C ASP A 18 5.96 15.07 22.70
N GLU A 19 4.90 14.42 22.24
CA GLU A 19 3.49 14.71 22.56
C GLU A 19 2.64 13.43 22.67
N GLY A 20 1.51 13.52 23.36
CA GLY A 20 0.53 12.45 23.50
C GLY A 20 -0.89 13.00 23.56
N THR A 21 -1.88 12.22 23.13
CA THR A 21 -3.30 12.59 23.16
C THR A 21 -3.98 11.93 24.35
N ILE A 22 -4.75 12.71 25.11
CA ILE A 22 -5.64 12.16 26.14
C ILE A 22 -6.78 11.42 25.45
N GLY A 23 -6.89 10.12 25.69
CA GLY A 23 -8.04 9.31 25.30
C GLY A 23 -9.22 9.59 26.23
N LYS A 24 -9.62 8.58 26.99
CA LYS A 24 -10.75 8.64 27.92
C LYS A 24 -10.27 8.67 29.37
N TRP A 25 -10.86 9.53 30.19
CA TRP A 25 -10.68 9.44 31.64
C TRP A 25 -11.58 8.33 32.20
N LEU A 26 -11.00 7.45 33.00
CA LEU A 26 -11.75 6.36 33.66
C LEU A 26 -12.20 6.74 35.08
N VAL A 27 -11.81 7.93 35.54
CA VAL A 27 -12.13 8.52 36.85
C VAL A 27 -12.61 9.95 36.71
N ALA A 28 -13.39 10.44 37.68
CA ALA A 28 -13.89 11.81 37.75
C ALA A 28 -13.28 12.58 38.93
N GLU A 29 -13.39 13.91 38.90
CA GLU A 29 -13.05 14.75 40.06
C GLU A 29 -13.90 14.33 41.27
N GLY A 30 -13.24 14.01 42.38
CA GLY A 30 -13.85 13.52 43.61
C GLY A 30 -13.74 12.01 43.83
N ASP A 31 -13.33 11.22 42.83
CA ASP A 31 -13.14 9.78 42.97
C ASP A 31 -11.88 9.45 43.78
N THR A 32 -11.96 8.41 44.63
CA THR A 32 -10.82 7.86 45.35
C THR A 32 -10.17 6.77 44.51
N VAL A 33 -8.87 6.88 44.27
CA VAL A 33 -8.07 5.93 43.50
C VAL A 33 -7.02 5.25 44.36
N GLU A 34 -6.77 3.97 44.09
CA GLU A 34 -5.65 3.22 44.68
C GLU A 34 -4.40 3.34 43.80
N LYS A 35 -3.21 3.26 44.41
CA LYS A 35 -1.95 3.21 43.65
C LYS A 35 -1.94 1.98 42.74
N GLY A 36 -1.73 2.17 41.44
CA GLY A 36 -1.81 1.10 40.44
C GLY A 36 -3.19 0.95 39.76
N GLN A 37 -4.18 1.75 40.15
CA GLN A 37 -5.49 1.74 39.49
C GLN A 37 -5.45 2.54 38.18
N THR A 38 -5.95 1.98 37.08
CA THR A 38 -6.03 2.69 35.79
C THR A 38 -6.95 3.92 35.89
N ILE A 39 -6.43 5.10 35.54
CA ILE A 39 -7.13 6.38 35.64
C ILE A 39 -7.38 7.07 34.30
N VAL A 40 -6.54 6.82 33.28
CA VAL A 40 -6.67 7.47 31.96
C VAL A 40 -6.05 6.63 30.85
N GLU A 41 -6.67 6.65 29.68
CA GLU A 41 -6.12 6.09 28.45
C GLU A 41 -5.32 7.16 27.70
N PHE A 42 -4.09 6.84 27.30
CA PHE A 42 -3.30 7.68 26.39
C PHE A 42 -3.24 7.08 24.99
N ILE A 43 -3.32 7.97 24.00
CA ILE A 43 -3.19 7.65 22.58
C ILE A 43 -1.92 8.34 22.08
N THR A 44 -0.94 7.57 21.63
CA THR A 44 0.29 8.08 21.01
C THR A 44 0.36 7.68 19.53
N ASP A 45 1.38 8.14 18.81
CA ASP A 45 1.63 7.75 17.41
C ASP A 45 2.01 6.27 17.26
N LYS A 46 2.37 5.58 18.35
CA LYS A 46 2.85 4.18 18.34
C LYS A 46 1.97 3.19 19.08
N THR A 47 1.39 3.59 20.20
CA THR A 47 0.62 2.70 21.09
C THR A 47 -0.52 3.45 21.79
N ASN A 48 -1.57 2.72 22.12
CA ASN A 48 -2.52 3.13 23.14
C ASN A 48 -2.12 2.45 24.45
N GLU A 49 -1.95 3.23 25.51
CA GLU A 49 -1.56 2.71 26.82
C GLU A 49 -2.48 3.24 27.92
N ASP A 50 -2.84 2.33 28.82
CA ASP A 50 -3.63 2.60 30.00
C ASP A 50 -2.70 3.02 31.13
N PHE A 51 -2.96 4.18 31.75
CA PHE A 51 -2.08 4.70 32.79
C PHE A 51 -2.67 4.57 34.18
N GLU A 52 -1.84 4.10 35.09
CA GLU A 52 -2.20 3.82 36.48
C GLU A 52 -1.91 5.01 37.40
N ALA A 53 -2.70 5.15 38.46
CA ALA A 53 -2.52 6.17 39.48
C ALA A 53 -1.17 5.97 40.19
N PRO A 54 -0.28 6.98 40.18
CA PRO A 54 1.05 6.86 40.78
C PRO A 54 1.03 6.82 42.31
N GLU A 55 -0.01 7.38 42.92
CA GLU A 55 -0.24 7.41 44.37
C GLU A 55 -1.72 7.19 44.68
N ALA A 56 -2.01 6.63 45.86
CA ALA A 56 -3.38 6.47 46.34
C ALA A 56 -3.88 7.82 46.89
N GLY A 57 -5.10 8.20 46.53
CA GLY A 57 -5.68 9.48 46.96
C GLY A 57 -6.94 9.83 46.20
N LYS A 58 -7.48 11.01 46.45
CA LYS A 58 -8.67 11.52 45.76
C LYS A 58 -8.25 12.36 44.56
N ILE A 59 -8.94 12.21 43.43
CA ILE A 59 -8.75 13.08 42.27
C ILE A 59 -9.32 14.46 42.63
N LEU A 60 -8.44 15.41 42.94
CA LEU A 60 -8.84 16.76 43.37
C LEU A 60 -9.23 17.64 42.18
N LYS A 61 -8.52 17.49 41.06
CA LYS A 61 -8.75 18.27 39.84
C LYS A 61 -8.22 17.56 38.60
N ILE A 62 -8.96 17.61 37.50
CA ILE A 62 -8.49 17.23 36.16
C ILE A 62 -8.30 18.50 35.34
N TYR A 63 -7.07 18.80 34.94
CA TYR A 63 -6.75 20.03 34.21
C TYR A 63 -6.98 19.91 32.70
N THR A 64 -7.10 18.68 32.19
CA THR A 64 -7.00 18.45 30.75
C THR A 64 -8.17 17.63 30.21
N PRO A 65 -8.95 18.19 29.26
CA PRO A 65 -10.08 17.49 28.69
C PRO A 65 -9.63 16.37 27.75
N GLU A 66 -10.50 15.37 27.59
CA GLU A 66 -10.34 14.31 26.59
C GLU A 66 -10.06 14.89 25.20
N LYS A 67 -9.31 14.15 24.37
CA LYS A 67 -8.87 14.52 23.01
C LYS A 67 -7.89 15.69 22.93
N SER A 68 -7.31 16.11 24.05
CA SER A 68 -6.25 17.13 24.06
C SER A 68 -4.90 16.52 23.68
N VAL A 69 -4.17 17.18 22.78
CA VAL A 69 -2.77 16.85 22.45
C VAL A 69 -1.85 17.68 23.34
N LEU A 70 -0.97 17.02 24.09
CA LEU A 70 -0.14 17.65 25.13
C LEU A 70 1.30 17.18 25.03
N ALA A 71 2.23 18.09 25.29
CA ALA A 71 3.66 17.76 25.40
C ALA A 71 3.95 16.91 26.64
N VAL A 72 5.01 16.11 26.56
CA VAL A 72 5.55 15.38 27.71
C VAL A 72 5.86 16.34 28.86
N GLY A 73 5.47 15.98 30.08
CA GLY A 73 5.66 16.79 31.29
C GLY A 73 4.51 17.74 31.64
N TYR A 74 3.47 17.85 30.80
CA TYR A 74 2.28 18.65 31.10
C TYR A 74 1.49 18.07 32.27
N THR A 75 1.01 18.91 33.20
CA THR A 75 0.24 18.45 34.36
C THR A 75 -1.20 18.09 33.96
N LEU A 76 -1.59 16.85 34.23
CA LEU A 76 -2.85 16.26 33.82
C LEU A 76 -3.92 16.33 34.90
N ALA A 77 -3.57 15.95 36.13
CA ALA A 77 -4.47 15.92 37.28
C ALA A 77 -3.72 16.13 38.61
N ALA A 78 -4.45 16.53 39.65
CA ALA A 78 -3.98 16.59 41.02
C ALA A 78 -4.62 15.47 41.86
N ILE A 79 -3.81 14.71 42.59
CA ILE A 79 -4.23 13.58 43.44
C ILE A 79 -3.76 13.85 44.86
N GLY A 80 -4.66 13.82 45.85
CA GLY A 80 -4.32 14.11 47.24
C GLY A 80 -5.43 13.82 48.24
N GLY A 81 -5.23 14.19 49.50
CA GLY A 81 -6.21 14.11 50.57
C GLY A 81 -7.14 15.32 50.63
N ASP A 82 -8.27 15.17 51.34
CA ASP A 82 -9.21 16.27 51.59
C ASP A 82 -8.50 17.38 52.40
N GLY A 83 -8.25 18.53 51.77
CA GLY A 83 -7.56 19.68 52.37
C GLY A 83 -6.15 19.94 51.83
N ASP A 84 -5.66 19.13 50.89
CA ASP A 84 -4.37 19.38 50.23
C ASP A 84 -4.43 20.60 49.29
N THR A 85 -3.34 21.35 49.25
CA THR A 85 -3.19 22.53 48.39
C THR A 85 -2.76 22.11 46.98
N PHE A 86 -3.45 22.63 45.96
CA PHE A 86 -3.14 22.41 44.55
C PHE A 86 -3.41 23.68 43.72
N PRO A 87 -2.72 23.89 42.58
CA PRO A 87 -2.89 25.10 41.77
C PRO A 87 -4.18 25.06 40.94
N ASP A 88 -5.03 26.09 41.02
CA ASP A 88 -6.27 26.16 40.22
C ASP A 88 -6.05 26.17 38.70
N THR A 89 -4.86 26.61 38.25
CA THR A 89 -4.47 26.66 36.84
C THR A 89 -3.01 26.24 36.66
N VAL A 90 -2.74 25.42 35.65
CA VAL A 90 -1.38 25.03 35.24
C VAL A 90 -0.96 25.82 33.99
N SER A 91 0.18 26.49 34.04
CA SER A 91 0.67 27.36 32.96
C SER A 91 1.01 26.57 31.69
N GLU A 92 0.47 27.00 30.54
CA GLU A 92 0.69 26.41 29.21
C GLU A 92 2.16 26.58 28.74
N GLU A 93 3.01 25.57 28.93
CA GLU A 93 4.21 25.42 28.08
C GLU A 93 3.80 24.80 26.73
N LYS A 94 3.59 25.69 25.75
CA LYS A 94 3.44 25.45 24.30
C LYS A 94 2.59 24.24 23.89
N ALA A 95 1.27 24.38 23.93
CA ALA A 95 0.33 23.59 23.14
C ALA A 95 -0.29 24.45 22.02
N SER A 96 -0.03 24.08 20.76
CA SER A 96 -0.55 24.76 19.56
C SER A 96 -2.01 24.35 19.31
N LYS A 97 -2.96 25.22 19.68
CA LYS A 97 -4.40 25.06 19.39
C LYS A 97 -4.70 25.37 17.92
N LYS A 98 -5.15 24.37 17.15
CA LYS A 98 -6.02 24.58 15.97
C LYS A 98 -7.40 24.01 16.28
N THR A 99 -8.34 24.89 16.62
CA THR A 99 -9.78 24.55 16.65
C THR A 99 -10.53 25.46 15.69
N THR A 100 -11.37 24.84 14.87
CA THR A 100 -12.31 25.41 13.91
C THR A 100 -13.57 25.97 14.60
N SER A 101 -14.04 27.16 14.20
CA SER A 101 -15.49 27.50 14.08
C SER A 101 -15.69 28.97 13.60
N LYS A 102 -16.86 29.21 13.01
CA LYS A 102 -17.25 30.24 12.03
C LYS A 102 -17.79 31.57 12.62
N GLU A 103 -17.68 32.64 11.82
CA GLU A 103 -18.55 33.85 11.63
C GLU A 103 -18.88 34.75 12.85
N LYS A 104 -18.86 36.11 12.84
CA LYS A 104 -19.24 37.12 11.82
C LYS A 104 -18.71 38.54 12.21
N ALA A 105 -18.14 39.28 11.23
CA ALA A 105 -18.17 40.74 10.93
C ALA A 105 -17.81 41.86 11.98
N PRO A 106 -17.53 43.12 11.55
CA PRO A 106 -16.48 43.59 10.63
C PRO A 106 -15.67 44.78 11.21
N ILE A 107 -14.36 44.91 10.95
CA ILE A 107 -13.63 46.18 11.12
C ILE A 107 -12.63 46.37 9.97
N ALA A 108 -12.62 47.60 9.45
CA ALA A 108 -12.00 48.04 8.21
C ALA A 108 -10.48 48.30 8.30
N THR A 109 -9.85 48.09 7.14
CA THR A 109 -8.68 48.79 6.58
C THR A 109 -7.40 48.94 7.41
N ALA A 110 -6.38 48.16 7.03
CA ALA A 110 -5.03 48.67 6.81
C ALA A 110 -4.33 47.80 5.75
N GLU A 111 -4.05 48.38 4.58
CA GLU A 111 -3.17 47.79 3.57
C GLU A 111 -1.74 47.72 4.11
N ILE A 112 -1.15 46.52 4.12
CA ILE A 112 0.30 46.34 4.13
C ILE A 112 0.64 45.40 2.99
N SER A 113 1.10 45.99 1.88
CA SER A 113 1.79 45.31 0.80
C SER A 113 3.14 44.80 1.31
N GLN A 114 3.31 43.47 1.40
CA GLN A 114 4.62 42.83 1.35
C GLN A 114 4.57 41.67 0.36
N THR A 115 5.13 41.89 -0.82
CA THR A 115 5.50 40.83 -1.76
C THR A 115 6.45 39.85 -1.07
N GLN A 116 5.99 38.62 -0.82
CA GLN A 116 6.86 37.51 -0.40
C GLN A 116 7.88 37.24 -1.53
N LYS A 117 9.17 37.40 -1.22
CA LYS A 117 10.27 37.07 -2.13
C LYS A 117 11.23 36.09 -1.46
N MET A 118 11.47 34.99 -2.15
CA MET A 118 12.45 33.96 -1.83
C MET A 118 13.85 34.56 -1.57
N ARG A 119 14.53 34.07 -0.52
CA ARG A 119 15.86 34.56 -0.12
C ARG A 119 16.94 33.51 -0.42
N LEU A 120 17.70 33.69 -1.50
CA LEU A 120 18.92 32.89 -1.73
C LEU A 120 20.10 33.40 -0.90
N ALA A 121 20.78 32.49 -0.19
CA ALA A 121 22.04 32.78 0.49
C ALA A 121 23.13 33.21 -0.52
N PRO A 122 24.11 34.07 -0.15
CA PRO A 122 25.12 34.59 -1.08
C PRO A 122 25.90 33.51 -1.84
N ALA A 123 26.27 32.42 -1.16
CA ALA A 123 26.95 31.29 -1.77
C ALA A 123 26.05 30.49 -2.74
N ALA A 124 24.74 30.45 -2.48
CA ALA A 124 23.76 29.79 -3.35
C ALA A 124 23.52 30.61 -4.63
N ARG A 125 23.50 31.95 -4.55
CA ARG A 125 23.40 32.84 -5.72
C ARG A 125 24.59 32.70 -6.66
N ALA A 126 25.81 32.67 -6.11
CA ALA A 126 27.03 32.47 -6.89
C ALA A 126 27.05 31.09 -7.56
N PHE A 127 26.56 30.06 -6.87
CA PHE A 127 26.47 28.72 -7.40
C PHE A 127 25.39 28.57 -8.49
N ALA A 128 24.22 29.19 -8.31
CA ALA A 128 23.16 29.21 -9.32
C ALA A 128 23.63 29.88 -10.62
N LYS A 129 24.30 31.04 -10.52
CA LYS A 129 24.86 31.75 -11.69
C LYS A 129 25.95 30.96 -12.41
N LYS A 130 26.72 30.14 -11.70
CA LYS A 130 27.78 29.31 -12.28
C LYS A 130 27.24 28.08 -13.04
N ASN A 131 26.02 27.64 -12.73
CA ASN A 131 25.40 26.45 -13.31
C ASN A 131 24.12 26.79 -14.11
N ASP A 132 23.99 28.04 -14.58
CA ASP A 132 22.86 28.55 -15.38
C ASP A 132 21.46 28.25 -14.81
N LEU A 133 21.32 28.21 -13.47
CA LEU A 133 20.03 28.04 -12.81
C LEU A 133 19.30 29.37 -12.67
N SER A 134 18.10 29.47 -13.23
CA SER A 134 17.27 30.68 -13.12
C SER A 134 16.62 30.81 -11.74
N ILE A 135 16.34 32.05 -11.31
CA ILE A 135 15.68 32.32 -10.02
C ILE A 135 14.25 31.76 -10.01
N ASP A 136 13.59 31.72 -11.17
CA ASP A 136 12.24 31.19 -11.32
C ASP A 136 12.19 29.66 -11.17
N GLU A 137 13.19 28.94 -11.68
CA GLU A 137 13.33 27.49 -11.47
C GLU A 137 13.60 27.14 -10.00
N ILE A 138 14.47 27.91 -9.34
CA ILE A 138 14.80 27.65 -7.93
C ILE A 138 13.60 27.98 -7.03
N SER A 139 12.88 29.07 -7.30
CA SER A 139 11.70 29.46 -6.52
C SER A 139 10.52 28.49 -6.70
N SER A 140 10.36 27.91 -7.88
CA SER A 140 9.34 26.88 -8.14
C SER A 140 9.60 25.58 -7.36
N HIS A 141 10.87 25.21 -7.15
CA HIS A 141 11.23 23.97 -6.47
C HIS A 141 11.26 24.10 -4.93
N PHE A 142 11.76 25.22 -4.39
CA PHE A 142 11.98 25.39 -2.95
C PHE A 142 10.92 26.27 -2.25
N GLY A 143 10.00 26.88 -3.00
CA GLY A 143 8.95 27.75 -2.48
C GLY A 143 9.45 29.15 -2.11
N LEU A 144 8.51 30.11 -2.02
CA LEU A 144 8.81 31.53 -1.84
C LEU A 144 9.19 31.92 -0.39
N ASP A 145 8.94 31.05 0.59
CA ASP A 145 9.16 31.33 2.02
C ASP A 145 10.42 30.64 2.60
N THR A 146 11.26 30.04 1.75
CA THR A 146 12.44 29.26 2.19
C THR A 146 13.76 29.99 1.89
N VAL A 147 14.74 29.87 2.80
CA VAL A 147 16.13 30.30 2.53
C VAL A 147 16.87 29.14 1.87
N VAL A 148 17.24 29.29 0.59
CA VAL A 148 17.95 28.25 -0.16
C VAL A 148 19.45 28.39 0.00
N HIS A 149 20.10 27.33 0.49
CA HIS A 149 21.54 27.25 0.66
C HIS A 149 22.21 26.50 -0.50
N LYS A 150 23.55 26.62 -0.59
CA LYS A 150 24.34 26.00 -1.68
C LYS A 150 24.16 24.48 -1.75
N LYS A 151 24.10 23.80 -0.60
CA LYS A 151 23.94 22.34 -0.51
C LYS A 151 22.61 21.85 -1.10
N ASP A 152 21.57 22.67 -1.03
CA ASP A 152 20.25 22.33 -1.56
C ASP A 152 20.25 22.39 -3.09
N LEU A 153 20.94 23.39 -3.66
CA LEU A 153 21.16 23.49 -5.11
C LEU A 153 22.08 22.39 -5.65
N GLU A 154 23.10 21.98 -4.89
CA GLU A 154 23.96 20.84 -5.24
C GLU A 154 23.17 19.53 -5.31
N LYS A 155 22.25 19.29 -4.35
CA LYS A 155 21.34 18.14 -4.38
C LYS A 155 20.35 18.22 -5.55
N TYR A 156 19.79 19.41 -5.81
CA TYR A 156 18.86 19.63 -6.92
C TYR A 156 19.51 19.38 -8.29
N LEU A 157 20.77 19.79 -8.49
CA LEU A 157 21.48 19.48 -9.74
C LEU A 157 21.84 17.99 -9.87
N ALA A 158 22.12 17.32 -8.74
CA ALA A 158 22.35 15.87 -8.73
C ALA A 158 21.10 15.08 -9.14
N THR A 159 19.89 15.59 -8.86
CA THR A 159 18.63 14.97 -9.31
C THR A 159 18.22 15.41 -10.72
N LYS A 160 18.60 16.61 -11.17
CA LYS A 160 18.33 17.11 -12.55
C LYS A 160 19.15 16.40 -13.64
N GLY A 161 20.28 15.75 -13.26
CA GLY A 161 21.12 14.96 -14.16
C GLY A 161 20.50 13.65 -14.66
N ASP A 162 19.35 13.25 -14.11
CA ASP A 162 18.61 12.05 -14.47
C ASP A 162 17.27 12.42 -15.14
N SER A 163 17.33 13.23 -16.19
CA SER A 163 16.14 13.65 -16.96
C SER A 163 15.66 12.54 -17.91
N GLY A 164 15.23 11.43 -17.33
CA GLY A 164 14.10 10.68 -17.84
C GLY A 164 12.82 11.40 -17.41
N SER A 165 11.92 11.67 -18.34
CA SER A 165 10.61 12.30 -18.11
C SER A 165 9.81 11.61 -16.99
N GLY A 166 9.98 12.05 -15.75
CA GLY A 166 9.21 11.62 -14.60
C GLY A 166 7.95 12.45 -14.48
N ASP A 167 6.92 12.08 -15.24
CA ASP A 167 5.55 12.47 -14.94
C ASP A 167 5.14 11.76 -13.65
N SER A 168 5.50 12.33 -12.50
CA SER A 168 5.14 11.78 -11.18
C SER A 168 3.66 12.05 -10.95
N THR A 169 2.82 11.26 -11.60
CA THR A 169 1.41 11.14 -11.27
C THR A 169 1.30 10.28 -10.01
N ASP A 170 0.59 10.76 -8.97
CA ASP A 170 0.24 10.02 -7.74
C ASP A 170 -0.69 8.80 -8.01
N ASN A 171 -0.67 8.22 -9.21
CA ASN A 171 -1.50 7.07 -9.56
C ASN A 171 -0.91 5.80 -8.93
N PRO A 172 -1.74 4.89 -8.40
CA PRO A 172 -1.25 3.58 -7.98
C PRO A 172 -0.74 2.78 -9.17
N LEU A 173 0.27 1.95 -8.96
CA LEU A 173 0.87 1.09 -9.98
C LEU A 173 0.35 -0.34 -9.86
N ALA A 174 -0.13 -0.88 -10.97
CA ALA A 174 -0.37 -2.31 -11.13
C ALA A 174 0.70 -2.96 -12.03
N LEU A 175 1.29 -4.04 -11.52
CA LEU A 175 2.22 -4.89 -12.23
C LEU A 175 1.55 -6.22 -12.63
N ILE A 176 1.37 -6.46 -13.94
CA ILE A 176 0.68 -7.65 -14.44
C ILE A 176 1.65 -8.56 -15.22
N THR A 177 1.76 -9.83 -14.84
CA THR A 177 2.55 -10.81 -15.60
C THR A 177 1.71 -11.52 -16.67
N GLY A 178 2.27 -11.71 -17.88
CA GLY A 178 1.57 -12.44 -18.94
C GLY A 178 0.46 -11.62 -19.61
N ALA A 179 0.63 -10.31 -19.69
CA ALA A 179 -0.34 -9.37 -20.26
C ALA A 179 -0.40 -9.36 -21.80
N SER A 180 0.40 -10.21 -22.46
CA SER A 180 0.25 -10.53 -23.87
C SER A 180 -0.83 -11.59 -24.13
N GLY A 181 -1.28 -12.31 -23.11
CA GLY A 181 -2.42 -13.23 -23.18
C GLY A 181 -3.76 -12.54 -22.85
N ASP A 182 -4.87 -13.19 -23.16
CA ASP A 182 -6.22 -12.59 -23.10
C ASP A 182 -6.61 -12.11 -21.70
N ILE A 183 -6.48 -12.97 -20.68
CA ILE A 183 -6.81 -12.63 -19.29
C ILE A 183 -5.90 -11.51 -18.76
N GLY A 184 -4.58 -11.62 -19.00
CA GLY A 184 -3.62 -10.64 -18.54
C GLY A 184 -3.84 -9.27 -19.19
N ARG A 185 -4.17 -9.23 -20.49
CA ARG A 185 -4.55 -8.01 -21.20
C ARG A 185 -5.83 -7.41 -20.63
N ALA A 186 -6.88 -8.20 -20.45
CA ALA A 186 -8.14 -7.73 -19.86
C ALA A 186 -7.93 -7.13 -18.46
N ILE A 187 -7.14 -7.78 -17.61
CA ILE A 187 -6.76 -7.27 -16.28
C ILE A 187 -6.04 -5.92 -16.39
N ALA A 188 -5.05 -5.82 -17.28
CA ALA A 188 -4.28 -4.60 -17.45
C ALA A 188 -5.16 -3.43 -17.92
N LEU A 189 -6.07 -3.68 -18.86
CA LEU A 189 -7.01 -2.67 -19.36
C LEU A 189 -8.03 -2.25 -18.29
N GLU A 190 -8.53 -3.20 -17.50
CA GLU A 190 -9.50 -2.89 -16.45
C GLU A 190 -8.86 -2.06 -15.32
N LEU A 191 -7.65 -2.42 -14.88
CA LEU A 191 -6.93 -1.63 -13.87
C LEU A 191 -6.57 -0.24 -14.40
N ALA A 192 -6.21 -0.11 -15.68
CA ALA A 192 -5.97 1.20 -16.29
C ALA A 192 -7.22 2.09 -16.26
N LYS A 193 -8.39 1.54 -16.59
CA LYS A 193 -9.69 2.25 -16.48
C LYS A 193 -9.98 2.69 -15.04
N GLN A 194 -9.52 1.92 -14.04
CA GLN A 194 -9.69 2.25 -12.62
C GLN A 194 -8.67 3.23 -12.06
N GLY A 195 -7.76 3.75 -12.90
CA GLY A 195 -6.85 4.80 -12.47
C GLY A 195 -5.40 4.36 -12.29
N PHE A 196 -5.09 3.07 -12.47
CA PHE A 196 -3.75 2.56 -12.27
C PHE A 196 -2.83 2.90 -13.45
N ASP A 197 -1.60 3.28 -13.14
CA ASP A 197 -0.52 3.12 -14.10
C ASP A 197 -0.19 1.63 -14.22
N ILE A 198 0.27 1.21 -15.39
CA ILE A 198 0.44 -0.20 -15.74
C ILE A 198 1.88 -0.52 -16.12
N ALA A 199 2.52 -1.34 -15.31
CA ALA A 199 3.71 -2.09 -15.72
C ALA A 199 3.26 -3.49 -16.11
N TYR A 200 3.65 -3.97 -17.29
CA TYR A 200 3.14 -5.25 -17.79
C TYR A 200 4.21 -6.10 -18.46
N HIS A 201 4.11 -7.40 -18.27
CA HIS A 201 5.12 -8.36 -18.70
C HIS A 201 4.64 -9.25 -19.85
N PHE A 202 5.56 -9.55 -20.76
CA PHE A 202 5.44 -10.59 -21.78
C PHE A 202 6.74 -11.40 -21.89
N ASN A 203 6.64 -12.65 -22.33
CA ASN A 203 7.83 -13.48 -22.57
C ASN A 203 8.27 -13.40 -24.04
N SER A 204 7.45 -13.93 -24.96
CA SER A 204 7.81 -14.07 -26.39
C SER A 204 6.91 -13.30 -27.35
N ASN A 205 5.62 -13.09 -27.04
CA ASN A 205 4.66 -12.45 -27.94
C ASN A 205 4.72 -10.91 -27.86
N LYS A 206 5.71 -10.34 -28.54
CA LYS A 206 5.95 -8.88 -28.56
C LYS A 206 4.82 -8.10 -29.21
N ASP A 207 4.25 -8.59 -30.31
CA ASP A 207 3.21 -7.86 -31.04
C ASP A 207 1.93 -7.72 -30.21
N ALA A 208 1.51 -8.80 -29.52
CA ALA A 208 0.40 -8.72 -28.58
C ALA A 208 0.70 -7.77 -27.41
N ALA A 209 1.94 -7.73 -26.91
CA ALA A 209 2.33 -6.80 -25.85
C ALA A 209 2.32 -5.33 -26.31
N VAL A 210 2.67 -5.05 -27.58
CA VAL A 210 2.56 -3.72 -28.17
C VAL A 210 1.10 -3.30 -28.28
N GLU A 211 0.22 -4.19 -28.74
CA GLU A 211 -1.21 -3.91 -28.83
C GLU A 211 -1.84 -3.67 -27.45
N THR A 212 -1.50 -4.47 -26.44
CA THR A 212 -1.91 -4.21 -25.05
C THR A 212 -1.51 -2.80 -24.60
N GLY A 213 -0.27 -2.38 -24.87
CA GLY A 213 0.22 -1.05 -24.51
C GLY A 213 -0.55 0.08 -25.20
N LYS A 214 -0.88 -0.10 -26.48
CA LYS A 214 -1.67 0.86 -27.25
C LYS A 214 -3.06 1.05 -26.64
N GLN A 215 -3.74 -0.07 -26.32
CA GLN A 215 -5.08 -0.05 -25.73
C GLN A 215 -5.08 0.56 -24.31
N ILE A 216 -4.03 0.35 -23.52
CA ILE A 216 -3.88 1.06 -22.23
C ILE A 216 -3.66 2.56 -22.46
N GLY A 217 -2.87 2.94 -23.47
CA GLY A 217 -2.64 4.34 -23.82
C GLY A 217 -3.93 5.11 -24.14
N GLU A 218 -4.96 4.44 -24.66
CA GLU A 218 -6.28 5.02 -24.91
C GLU A 218 -6.99 5.46 -23.62
N SER A 219 -6.64 4.91 -22.45
CA SER A 219 -7.17 5.33 -21.15
C SER A 219 -6.39 6.50 -20.52
N GLY A 220 -5.35 7.01 -21.20
CA GLY A 220 -4.51 8.10 -20.71
C GLY A 220 -3.61 7.72 -19.52
N LYS A 221 -3.42 6.42 -19.26
CA LYS A 221 -2.56 5.93 -18.17
C LYS A 221 -1.17 5.57 -18.68
N ARG A 222 -0.17 5.69 -17.80
CA ARG A 222 1.19 5.29 -18.16
C ARG A 222 1.24 3.78 -18.32
N ALA A 223 1.85 3.31 -19.40
CA ALA A 223 2.00 1.90 -19.70
C ALA A 223 3.46 1.59 -20.08
N LYS A 224 4.08 0.60 -19.44
CA LYS A 224 5.44 0.15 -19.81
C LYS A 224 5.52 -1.37 -19.88
N ALA A 225 5.97 -1.87 -21.03
CA ALA A 225 6.18 -3.29 -21.29
C ALA A 225 7.55 -3.76 -20.81
N TYR A 226 7.61 -4.96 -20.26
CA TYR A 226 8.86 -5.62 -19.85
C TYR A 226 8.92 -7.03 -20.41
N GLN A 227 10.02 -7.35 -21.08
CA GLN A 227 10.31 -8.71 -21.54
C GLN A 227 11.14 -9.45 -20.50
N ALA A 228 10.69 -10.63 -20.06
CA ALA A 228 11.45 -11.50 -19.18
C ALA A 228 11.04 -12.97 -19.32
N ASP A 229 11.96 -13.90 -19.02
CA ASP A 229 11.59 -15.30 -18.77
C ASP A 229 11.45 -15.50 -17.25
N LEU A 230 10.21 -15.59 -16.77
CA LEU A 230 9.93 -15.70 -15.34
C LEU A 230 10.18 -17.10 -14.78
N ARG A 231 10.61 -18.07 -15.60
CA ARG A 231 11.13 -19.35 -15.11
C ARG A 231 12.52 -19.21 -14.49
N ASP A 232 13.23 -18.12 -14.80
CA ASP A 232 14.51 -17.78 -14.20
C ASP A 232 14.33 -16.78 -13.04
N SER A 233 14.78 -17.17 -11.84
CA SER A 233 14.61 -16.33 -10.65
C SER A 233 15.39 -15.01 -10.73
N THR A 234 16.53 -14.97 -11.42
CA THR A 234 17.35 -13.76 -11.55
C THR A 234 16.68 -12.78 -12.51
N ALA A 235 16.12 -13.29 -13.61
CA ALA A 235 15.32 -12.52 -14.56
C ALA A 235 14.07 -11.95 -13.89
N ALA A 236 13.34 -12.75 -13.11
CA ALA A 236 12.18 -12.27 -12.33
C ALA A 236 12.58 -11.16 -11.35
N GLN A 237 13.67 -11.33 -10.60
CA GLN A 237 14.16 -10.30 -9.68
C GLN A 237 14.55 -9.00 -10.42
N LYS A 238 15.28 -9.10 -11.53
CA LYS A 238 15.68 -7.95 -12.35
C LYS A 238 14.45 -7.24 -12.93
N PHE A 239 13.45 -8.00 -13.38
CA PHE A 239 12.18 -7.47 -13.88
C PHE A 239 11.48 -6.62 -12.81
N ILE A 240 11.22 -7.17 -11.61
CA ILE A 240 10.57 -6.41 -10.52
C ILE A 240 11.40 -5.18 -10.14
N LYS A 241 12.73 -5.31 -10.07
CA LYS A 241 13.62 -4.18 -9.75
C LYS A 241 13.54 -3.05 -10.78
N ASN A 242 13.49 -3.40 -12.06
CA ASN A 242 13.37 -2.41 -13.13
C ASN A 242 12.03 -1.69 -13.08
N VAL A 243 10.93 -2.42 -12.83
CA VAL A 243 9.61 -1.81 -12.62
C VAL A 243 9.65 -0.82 -11.47
N HIS A 244 10.18 -1.23 -10.32
CA HIS A 244 10.31 -0.34 -9.16
C HIS A 244 11.21 0.87 -9.43
N ALA A 245 12.27 0.71 -10.22
CA ALA A 245 13.13 1.84 -10.61
C ALA A 245 12.43 2.84 -11.54
N ASP A 246 11.58 2.35 -12.44
CA ASP A 246 10.88 3.19 -13.43
C ASP A 246 9.67 3.94 -12.86
N PHE A 247 9.03 3.37 -11.83
CA PHE A 247 7.78 3.89 -11.26
C PHE A 247 7.92 4.35 -9.80
N GLY A 248 8.92 3.89 -9.06
CA GLY A 248 9.19 4.27 -7.67
C GLY A 248 8.37 3.52 -6.61
N HIS A 249 7.27 2.86 -6.97
CA HIS A 249 6.43 2.06 -6.09
C HIS A 249 5.80 0.87 -6.85
N ILE A 250 5.15 -0.06 -6.14
CA ILE A 250 4.39 -1.19 -6.74
C ILE A 250 3.25 -1.53 -5.78
N ASP A 251 2.02 -1.11 -6.09
CA ASP A 251 0.87 -1.29 -5.20
C ASP A 251 0.14 -2.61 -5.42
N VAL A 252 0.11 -3.09 -6.67
CA VAL A 252 -0.56 -4.34 -7.06
C VAL A 252 0.38 -5.20 -7.88
N LEU A 253 0.54 -6.46 -7.50
CA LEU A 253 1.15 -7.51 -8.34
C LEU A 253 0.07 -8.52 -8.72
N VAL A 254 -0.12 -8.74 -10.02
CA VAL A 254 -0.96 -9.80 -10.56
C VAL A 254 -0.10 -10.86 -11.24
N ASN A 255 0.01 -12.03 -10.62
CA ASN A 255 0.71 -13.18 -11.20
C ASN A 255 -0.26 -13.98 -12.08
N ASN A 256 -0.27 -13.67 -13.38
CA ASN A 256 -1.16 -14.29 -14.36
C ASN A 256 -0.45 -15.22 -15.35
N THR A 257 0.88 -15.18 -15.44
CA THR A 257 1.65 -16.06 -16.34
C THR A 257 1.28 -17.53 -16.15
N GLY A 258 1.06 -18.25 -17.25
CA GLY A 258 0.75 -19.67 -17.23
C GLY A 258 0.69 -20.26 -18.64
N LYS A 259 0.90 -21.57 -18.72
CA LYS A 259 0.88 -22.35 -19.96
C LYS A 259 0.34 -23.75 -19.65
N LEU A 260 -0.39 -24.32 -20.61
CA LEU A 260 -0.78 -25.73 -20.61
C LEU A 260 0.25 -26.56 -21.38
N ASP A 261 0.56 -27.73 -20.86
CA ASP A 261 1.37 -28.76 -21.52
C ASP A 261 0.78 -30.13 -21.14
N ASP A 262 -0.37 -30.44 -21.73
CA ASP A 262 -1.24 -31.55 -21.33
C ASP A 262 -0.71 -32.88 -21.89
N ALA A 263 -0.62 -33.90 -21.05
CA ALA A 263 -0.32 -35.28 -21.42
C ALA A 263 -0.95 -36.25 -20.42
N PRO A 264 -1.45 -37.43 -20.85
CA PRO A 264 -1.80 -38.49 -19.90
C PRO A 264 -0.60 -38.83 -19.01
N LEU A 265 -0.83 -39.15 -17.74
CA LEU A 265 0.25 -39.35 -16.76
C LEU A 265 1.32 -40.35 -17.23
N SER A 266 0.92 -41.43 -17.90
CA SER A 266 1.84 -42.46 -18.41
C SER A 266 2.73 -42.00 -19.57
N PHE A 267 2.41 -40.87 -20.19
CA PHE A 267 3.13 -40.30 -21.34
C PHE A 267 3.67 -38.89 -21.07
N MET A 268 3.50 -38.39 -19.85
CA MET A 268 4.03 -37.09 -19.45
C MET A 268 5.53 -37.22 -19.25
N SER A 269 6.31 -36.42 -19.97
CA SER A 269 7.77 -36.40 -19.78
C SER A 269 8.14 -35.59 -18.54
N ASP A 270 9.35 -35.84 -18.02
CA ASP A 270 9.90 -35.06 -16.90
C ASP A 270 10.05 -33.57 -17.27
N GLU A 271 10.37 -33.28 -18.53
CA GLU A 271 10.47 -31.90 -19.05
C GLU A 271 9.11 -31.21 -19.09
N GLN A 272 8.03 -31.89 -19.51
CA GLN A 272 6.68 -31.33 -19.49
C GLN A 272 6.19 -31.08 -18.06
N TRP A 273 6.55 -31.97 -17.14
CA TRP A 273 6.28 -31.78 -15.71
C TRP A 273 7.02 -30.55 -15.18
N GLN A 274 8.32 -30.46 -15.45
CA GLN A 274 9.17 -29.39 -14.95
C GLN A 274 8.83 -28.03 -15.56
N ASP A 275 8.60 -27.93 -16.88
CA ASP A 275 8.21 -26.67 -17.55
C ASP A 275 6.88 -26.14 -17.00
N ALA A 276 5.93 -27.02 -16.68
CA ALA A 276 4.67 -26.64 -16.07
C ALA A 276 4.86 -26.08 -14.65
N LEU A 277 5.69 -26.70 -13.81
CA LEU A 277 6.02 -26.18 -12.48
C LEU A 277 6.77 -24.86 -12.57
N ASP A 278 7.77 -24.77 -13.44
CA ASP A 278 8.59 -23.56 -13.60
C ASP A 278 7.73 -22.37 -14.07
N THR A 279 6.89 -22.61 -15.08
CA THR A 279 6.06 -21.56 -15.69
C THR A 279 4.90 -21.14 -14.80
N ASN A 280 4.21 -22.08 -14.15
CA ASN A 280 2.97 -21.76 -13.42
C ASN A 280 3.20 -21.50 -11.93
N LEU A 281 4.12 -22.23 -11.28
CA LEU A 281 4.35 -22.14 -9.84
C LEU A 281 5.58 -21.32 -9.50
N ASN A 282 6.76 -21.67 -10.05
CA ASN A 282 8.01 -21.01 -9.65
C ASN A 282 8.02 -19.54 -10.08
N SER A 283 7.49 -19.22 -11.26
CA SER A 283 7.31 -17.82 -11.70
C SER A 283 6.52 -16.97 -10.69
N THR A 284 5.43 -17.51 -10.15
CA THR A 284 4.60 -16.86 -9.11
C THR A 284 5.42 -16.65 -7.85
N PHE A 285 6.13 -17.69 -7.39
CA PHE A 285 7.00 -17.61 -6.22
C PHE A 285 8.10 -16.56 -6.41
N PHE A 286 8.81 -16.55 -7.55
CA PHE A 286 9.91 -15.63 -7.80
C PHE A 286 9.43 -14.17 -7.85
N CYS A 287 8.30 -13.90 -8.48
CA CYS A 287 7.72 -12.54 -8.51
C CYS A 287 7.27 -12.09 -7.12
N CYS A 288 6.54 -12.93 -6.36
CA CYS A 288 6.14 -12.64 -4.99
C CYS A 288 7.35 -12.35 -4.09
N ARG A 289 8.39 -13.21 -4.15
CA ARG A 289 9.61 -13.04 -3.37
C ARG A 289 10.32 -11.72 -3.71
N ALA A 290 10.37 -11.36 -4.99
CA ALA A 290 11.04 -10.14 -5.43
C ALA A 290 10.26 -8.86 -5.03
N VAL A 291 8.92 -8.90 -4.97
CA VAL A 291 8.10 -7.73 -4.61
C VAL A 291 7.90 -7.57 -3.10
N ALA A 292 8.00 -8.65 -2.31
CA ALA A 292 7.61 -8.64 -0.89
C ALA A 292 8.27 -7.52 -0.06
N MET A 293 9.60 -7.35 -0.19
CA MET A 293 10.34 -6.32 0.54
C MET A 293 10.10 -4.90 0.01
N ILE A 294 9.61 -4.75 -1.22
CA ILE A 294 9.21 -3.45 -1.78
C ILE A 294 7.90 -3.01 -1.11
N MET A 295 6.86 -3.85 -1.19
CA MET A 295 5.56 -3.59 -0.56
C MET A 295 5.67 -3.47 0.98
N ALA A 296 6.52 -4.28 1.62
CA ALA A 296 6.69 -4.21 3.07
C ALA A 296 7.27 -2.87 3.55
N ARG A 297 8.13 -2.23 2.75
CA ARG A 297 8.65 -0.88 3.01
C ARG A 297 7.59 0.19 2.74
N GLN A 298 6.71 -0.04 1.76
CA GLN A 298 5.56 0.82 1.46
C GLN A 298 4.44 0.69 2.51
N ARG A 299 4.43 -0.38 3.32
CA ARG A 299 3.36 -0.69 4.30
C ARG A 299 1.97 -0.81 3.66
N GLN A 300 1.96 -1.23 2.41
CA GLN A 300 0.76 -1.43 1.60
C GLN A 300 1.09 -2.35 0.43
N GLY A 301 0.14 -3.18 0.03
CA GLY A 301 0.24 -3.91 -1.23
C GLY A 301 -0.87 -4.93 -1.43
N LYS A 302 -1.10 -5.28 -2.70
CA LYS A 302 -2.00 -6.35 -3.11
C LYS A 302 -1.25 -7.33 -3.99
N ILE A 303 -1.29 -8.61 -3.64
CA ILE A 303 -0.78 -9.69 -4.49
C ILE A 303 -1.95 -10.59 -4.89
N ILE A 304 -2.18 -10.72 -6.18
CA ILE A 304 -3.28 -11.51 -6.74
C ILE A 304 -2.68 -12.59 -7.63
N ASN A 305 -2.80 -13.84 -7.21
CA ASN A 305 -2.27 -14.99 -7.93
C ASN A 305 -3.39 -15.64 -8.75
N ILE A 306 -3.20 -15.78 -10.06
CA ILE A 306 -4.16 -16.46 -10.92
C ILE A 306 -3.87 -17.96 -10.92
N SER A 307 -4.72 -18.70 -10.24
CA SER A 307 -4.73 -20.16 -10.23
C SER A 307 -5.60 -20.70 -11.38
N SER A 308 -6.34 -21.77 -11.14
CA SER A 308 -7.34 -22.35 -12.03
C SER A 308 -8.22 -23.29 -11.21
N ASP A 309 -9.49 -23.42 -11.59
CA ASP A 309 -10.36 -24.43 -11.01
C ASP A 309 -9.86 -25.87 -11.28
N ALA A 310 -9.00 -26.06 -12.30
CA ALA A 310 -8.28 -27.32 -12.53
C ALA A 310 -7.33 -27.68 -11.37
N GLY A 311 -6.84 -26.71 -10.58
CA GLY A 311 -6.08 -26.98 -9.37
C GLY A 311 -6.93 -27.57 -8.25
N ARG A 312 -8.23 -27.23 -8.21
CA ARG A 312 -9.17 -27.73 -7.19
C ARG A 312 -9.83 -29.04 -7.62
N MET A 313 -10.26 -29.12 -8.88
CA MET A 313 -11.01 -30.26 -9.42
C MET A 313 -10.11 -31.35 -10.02
N GLY A 314 -8.89 -30.99 -10.39
CA GLY A 314 -8.05 -31.83 -11.25
C GLY A 314 -8.56 -31.87 -12.69
N GLY A 315 -7.91 -32.70 -13.51
CA GLY A 315 -8.30 -32.94 -14.88
C GLY A 315 -7.48 -34.06 -15.50
N ALA A 316 -8.13 -34.99 -16.20
CA ALA A 316 -7.43 -36.05 -16.90
C ALA A 316 -6.45 -35.45 -17.93
N GLY A 317 -5.18 -35.88 -17.86
CA GLY A 317 -4.11 -35.38 -18.72
C GLY A 317 -3.49 -34.04 -18.29
N ARG A 318 -3.83 -33.54 -17.09
CA ARG A 318 -3.37 -32.23 -16.58
C ARG A 318 -2.71 -32.31 -15.21
N SER A 319 -2.09 -33.44 -14.86
CA SER A 319 -1.52 -33.65 -13.52
C SER A 319 -0.47 -32.60 -13.15
N ASN A 320 0.38 -32.20 -14.10
CA ASN A 320 1.37 -31.13 -13.95
C ASN A 320 0.71 -29.76 -13.68
N TYR A 321 -0.23 -29.36 -14.53
CA TYR A 321 -0.93 -28.08 -14.41
C TYR A 321 -1.79 -28.00 -13.14
N ALA A 322 -2.55 -29.07 -12.84
CA ALA A 322 -3.36 -29.15 -11.63
C ALA A 322 -2.50 -29.08 -10.37
N ALA A 323 -1.37 -29.81 -10.31
CA ALA A 323 -0.43 -29.72 -9.20
C ALA A 323 0.13 -28.30 -9.03
N ALA A 324 0.59 -27.67 -10.11
CA ALA A 324 1.12 -26.31 -10.07
C ALA A 324 0.08 -25.30 -9.58
N LYS A 325 -1.14 -25.33 -10.14
CA LYS A 325 -2.22 -24.40 -9.79
C LYS A 325 -2.76 -24.64 -8.38
N ALA A 326 -2.87 -25.88 -7.92
CA ALA A 326 -3.21 -26.19 -6.52
C ALA A 326 -2.17 -25.64 -5.53
N ALA A 327 -0.88 -25.76 -5.88
CA ALA A 327 0.22 -25.27 -5.05
C ALA A 327 0.19 -23.73 -4.87
N ILE A 328 -0.28 -22.97 -5.87
CA ILE A 328 -0.46 -21.52 -5.75
C ILE A 328 -1.40 -21.15 -4.60
N SER A 329 -2.49 -21.91 -4.41
CA SER A 329 -3.45 -21.64 -3.32
C SER A 329 -2.82 -21.90 -1.94
N GLY A 330 -2.04 -22.98 -1.81
CA GLY A 330 -1.28 -23.27 -0.58
C GLY A 330 -0.23 -22.20 -0.29
N PHE A 331 0.53 -21.81 -1.31
CA PHE A 331 1.53 -20.75 -1.24
C PHE A 331 0.90 -19.41 -0.81
N THR A 332 -0.19 -19.00 -1.46
CA THR A 332 -0.95 -17.78 -1.16
C THR A 332 -1.39 -17.73 0.30
N LYS A 333 -1.99 -18.81 0.81
CA LYS A 333 -2.43 -18.90 2.22
C LYS A 333 -1.27 -18.72 3.20
N SER A 334 -0.08 -19.23 2.86
CA SER A 334 1.11 -19.09 3.69
C SER A 334 1.62 -17.64 3.69
N ILE A 335 1.89 -17.06 2.52
CA ILE A 335 2.47 -15.72 2.43
C ILE A 335 1.50 -14.61 2.85
N ALA A 336 0.18 -14.85 2.74
CA ALA A 336 -0.83 -13.94 3.29
C ALA A 336 -0.65 -13.74 4.81
N ARG A 337 -0.33 -14.81 5.55
CA ARG A 337 -0.10 -14.75 7.00
C ARG A 337 1.21 -14.06 7.33
N GLU A 338 2.24 -14.31 6.53
CA GLU A 338 3.55 -13.70 6.69
C GLU A 338 3.51 -12.19 6.45
N LEU A 339 2.81 -11.75 5.40
CA LEU A 339 2.82 -10.36 4.94
C LEU A 339 1.72 -9.48 5.55
N ALA A 340 0.75 -10.06 6.27
CA ALA A 340 -0.35 -9.32 6.90
C ALA A 340 0.13 -8.20 7.84
N GLY A 341 1.21 -8.43 8.60
CA GLY A 341 1.78 -7.41 9.51
C GLY A 341 2.38 -6.20 8.80
N SER A 342 2.54 -6.26 7.46
CA SER A 342 2.95 -5.13 6.63
C SER A 342 1.81 -4.54 5.81
N ASN A 343 0.55 -4.86 6.15
CA ASN A 343 -0.66 -4.42 5.44
C ASN A 343 -0.63 -4.80 3.94
N ILE A 344 -0.24 -6.04 3.66
CA ILE A 344 -0.25 -6.61 2.31
C ILE A 344 -1.29 -7.72 2.27
N GLN A 345 -2.27 -7.61 1.37
CA GLN A 345 -3.25 -8.65 1.14
C GLN A 345 -2.80 -9.55 0.00
N VAL A 346 -2.89 -10.87 0.19
CA VAL A 346 -2.52 -11.86 -0.82
C VAL A 346 -3.69 -12.80 -1.05
N ASN A 347 -4.22 -12.86 -2.27
CA ASN A 347 -5.35 -13.71 -2.62
C ASN A 347 -5.12 -14.47 -3.92
N THR A 348 -5.87 -15.56 -4.08
CA THR A 348 -5.90 -16.36 -5.30
C THR A 348 -7.24 -16.17 -6.00
N VAL A 349 -7.20 -16.00 -7.32
CA VAL A 349 -8.37 -16.09 -8.19
C VAL A 349 -8.26 -17.38 -8.98
N SER A 350 -9.31 -18.20 -8.98
CA SER A 350 -9.35 -19.51 -9.64
C SER A 350 -10.41 -19.50 -10.76
N PRO A 351 -10.03 -19.11 -11.98
CA PRO A 351 -10.95 -19.12 -13.13
C PRO A 351 -11.37 -20.54 -13.52
N GLY A 352 -12.60 -20.67 -14.00
CA GLY A 352 -13.06 -21.83 -14.77
C GLY A 352 -12.61 -21.75 -16.23
N PHE A 353 -13.47 -22.18 -17.16
CA PHE A 353 -13.22 -22.02 -18.59
C PHE A 353 -13.47 -20.58 -19.04
N VAL A 354 -12.47 -19.98 -19.68
CA VAL A 354 -12.49 -18.60 -20.19
C VAL A 354 -12.30 -18.61 -21.70
N GLU A 355 -13.11 -17.86 -22.45
CA GLU A 355 -12.93 -17.65 -23.88
C GLU A 355 -11.57 -16.98 -24.13
N SER A 356 -10.69 -17.72 -24.80
CA SER A 356 -9.28 -17.34 -24.98
C SER A 356 -8.63 -18.19 -26.07
N GLU A 357 -7.46 -17.78 -26.54
CA GLU A 357 -6.62 -18.56 -27.45
C GLU A 357 -6.38 -19.99 -26.93
N MET A 358 -6.20 -20.13 -25.61
CA MET A 358 -6.00 -21.43 -24.95
C MET A 358 -7.20 -22.38 -25.15
N THR A 359 -8.43 -21.86 -25.08
CA THR A 359 -9.65 -22.65 -25.28
C THR A 359 -10.07 -22.76 -26.75
N ALA A 360 -9.54 -21.92 -27.64
CA ALA A 360 -9.84 -21.94 -29.07
C ALA A 360 -9.44 -23.25 -29.75
N SER A 361 -8.45 -23.96 -29.20
CA SER A 361 -8.02 -25.28 -29.68
C SER A 361 -9.02 -26.42 -29.35
N ILE A 362 -10.00 -26.17 -28.46
CA ILE A 362 -10.99 -27.17 -28.07
C ILE A 362 -12.01 -27.35 -29.20
N LYS A 363 -12.15 -28.59 -29.69
CA LYS A 363 -13.15 -28.94 -30.71
C LYS A 363 -14.56 -28.54 -30.26
N GLU A 364 -15.36 -27.97 -31.16
CA GLU A 364 -16.72 -27.47 -30.91
C GLU A 364 -17.62 -28.43 -30.13
N LYS A 365 -17.61 -29.73 -30.48
CA LYS A 365 -18.39 -30.75 -29.75
C LYS A 365 -17.99 -30.79 -28.26
N LYS A 366 -16.67 -30.82 -27.98
CA LYS A 366 -16.14 -30.81 -26.61
C LYS A 366 -16.42 -29.48 -25.92
N LYS A 367 -16.36 -28.34 -26.63
CA LYS A 367 -16.74 -27.03 -26.08
C LYS A 367 -18.19 -27.03 -25.59
N LYS A 368 -19.13 -27.56 -26.40
CA LYS A 368 -20.55 -27.71 -26.02
C LYS A 368 -20.75 -28.66 -24.85
N ASP A 369 -20.02 -29.76 -24.79
CA ASP A 369 -20.11 -30.71 -23.68
C ASP A 369 -19.59 -30.07 -22.37
N LEU A 370 -18.46 -29.37 -22.41
CA LEU A 370 -17.94 -28.62 -21.25
C LEU A 370 -18.93 -27.54 -20.78
N MET A 371 -19.51 -26.78 -21.71
CA MET A 371 -20.55 -25.79 -21.38
C MET A 371 -21.78 -26.43 -20.74
N ARG A 372 -22.06 -27.72 -20.98
CA ARG A 372 -23.16 -28.42 -20.30
C ARG A 372 -22.83 -28.81 -18.86
N GLU A 373 -21.56 -28.89 -18.51
CA GLU A 373 -21.14 -29.15 -17.14
C GLU A 373 -21.11 -27.86 -16.30
N ILE A 374 -20.87 -26.71 -16.93
CA ILE A 374 -20.88 -25.40 -16.29
C ILE A 374 -22.34 -24.96 -16.00
N PRO A 375 -22.73 -24.66 -14.75
CA PRO A 375 -24.10 -24.23 -14.44
C PRO A 375 -24.54 -22.97 -15.21
N ALA A 376 -23.64 -22.00 -15.41
CA ALA A 376 -23.86 -20.81 -16.24
C ALA A 376 -23.99 -21.07 -17.75
N ARG A 377 -23.75 -22.29 -18.23
CA ARG A 377 -23.92 -22.74 -19.63
C ARG A 377 -23.07 -22.00 -20.67
N ARG A 378 -21.98 -21.36 -20.25
CA ARG A 378 -21.06 -20.64 -21.12
C ARG A 378 -19.66 -20.64 -20.54
N PHE A 379 -18.69 -20.26 -21.37
CA PHE A 379 -17.38 -19.86 -20.89
C PHE A 379 -17.45 -18.41 -20.39
N ALA A 380 -16.56 -18.07 -19.47
CA ALA A 380 -16.41 -16.70 -19.01
C ALA A 380 -15.68 -15.87 -20.06
N GLU A 381 -15.96 -14.57 -20.09
CA GLU A 381 -15.14 -13.60 -20.81
C GLU A 381 -13.91 -13.24 -19.96
N ALA A 382 -12.80 -12.84 -20.61
CA ALA A 382 -11.59 -12.44 -19.90
C ALA A 382 -11.84 -11.24 -18.97
N GLU A 383 -12.73 -10.34 -19.36
CA GLU A 383 -13.17 -9.16 -18.60
C GLU A 383 -13.84 -9.55 -17.28
N GLU A 384 -14.55 -10.68 -17.21
CA GLU A 384 -15.18 -11.11 -15.97
C GLU A 384 -14.14 -11.48 -14.91
N ILE A 385 -13.02 -12.06 -15.34
CA ILE A 385 -11.86 -12.31 -14.47
C ILE A 385 -11.22 -10.98 -14.06
N ALA A 386 -11.08 -10.06 -15.01
CA ALA A 386 -10.50 -8.74 -14.78
C ALA A 386 -11.30 -7.93 -13.73
N HIS A 387 -12.63 -7.99 -13.76
CA HIS A 387 -13.47 -7.30 -12.77
C HIS A 387 -13.23 -7.80 -11.34
N LEU A 388 -13.10 -9.12 -11.14
CA LEU A 388 -12.80 -9.68 -9.81
C LEU A 388 -11.39 -9.29 -9.36
N VAL A 389 -10.40 -9.34 -10.25
CA VAL A 389 -9.03 -8.91 -9.96
C VAL A 389 -9.00 -7.43 -9.57
N ALA A 390 -9.72 -6.58 -10.28
CA ALA A 390 -9.78 -5.16 -9.99
C ALA A 390 -10.50 -4.85 -8.66
N PHE A 391 -11.55 -5.61 -8.32
CA PHE A 391 -12.14 -5.55 -6.98
C PHE A 391 -11.12 -5.90 -5.89
N LEU A 392 -10.35 -6.98 -6.05
CA LEU A 392 -9.32 -7.39 -5.10
C LEU A 392 -8.14 -6.42 -5.00
N ALA A 393 -7.85 -5.72 -6.09
CA ALA A 393 -6.83 -4.67 -6.15
C ALA A 393 -7.27 -3.39 -5.42
N SER A 394 -8.57 -3.16 -5.25
CA SER A 394 -9.12 -1.97 -4.62
C SER A 394 -9.12 -2.01 -3.08
N ASP A 395 -9.29 -0.84 -2.47
CA ASP A 395 -9.44 -0.71 -1.01
C ASP A 395 -10.66 -1.43 -0.43
N LYS A 396 -11.67 -1.70 -1.28
CA LYS A 396 -12.88 -2.44 -0.88
C LYS A 396 -12.56 -3.87 -0.45
N ALA A 397 -11.40 -4.41 -0.85
CA ALA A 397 -10.93 -5.73 -0.49
C ALA A 397 -9.85 -5.72 0.62
N ASN A 398 -9.69 -4.63 1.39
CA ASN A 398 -8.66 -4.53 2.44
C ASN A 398 -8.80 -5.59 3.56
N TYR A 399 -9.99 -6.15 3.74
CA TYR A 399 -10.22 -7.22 4.71
C TYR A 399 -10.15 -8.64 4.13
N ILE A 400 -9.85 -8.78 2.84
CA ILE A 400 -9.76 -10.07 2.15
C ILE A 400 -8.28 -10.43 1.98
N THR A 401 -7.81 -11.45 2.69
CA THR A 401 -6.46 -12.01 2.51
C THR A 401 -6.45 -13.51 2.77
N GLY A 402 -5.53 -14.23 2.12
CA GLY A 402 -5.40 -15.68 2.19
C GLY A 402 -6.53 -16.47 1.55
N GLN A 403 -7.39 -15.81 0.76
CA GLN A 403 -8.55 -16.45 0.13
C GLN A 403 -8.20 -17.03 -1.23
N GLU A 404 -8.94 -18.07 -1.61
CA GLU A 404 -9.06 -18.54 -2.98
C GLU A 404 -10.50 -18.32 -3.43
N ILE A 405 -10.68 -17.53 -4.48
CA ILE A 405 -12.01 -17.15 -4.99
C ILE A 405 -12.18 -17.75 -6.38
N SER A 406 -13.12 -18.70 -6.50
CA SER A 406 -13.48 -19.32 -7.77
C SER A 406 -14.41 -18.42 -8.58
N ILE A 407 -14.11 -18.28 -9.87
CA ILE A 407 -14.94 -17.60 -10.86
C ILE A 407 -15.11 -18.52 -12.07
N ASN A 408 -16.01 -19.49 -11.92
CA ASN A 408 -16.13 -20.64 -12.82
C ASN A 408 -17.55 -20.88 -13.36
N GLY A 409 -18.53 -20.06 -12.98
CA GLY A 409 -19.90 -20.19 -13.45
C GLY A 409 -20.77 -21.21 -12.69
N GLY A 410 -20.33 -21.67 -11.50
CA GLY A 410 -21.15 -22.44 -10.55
C GLY A 410 -20.40 -23.58 -9.87
#